data_AF-A0A1V6I3N5-F1
#
_entry.id   AF-A0A1V6I3N5-F1
#
_cell.length_a   1.000
_cell.length_b   1.000
_cell.length_c   1.000
_cell.angle_alpha   90.00
_cell.angle_beta   90.00
_cell.angle_gamma   90.00
#
_symmetry.space_group_name_H-M   'P 1'
#
loop_
_entity.id
_entity.type
_entity.pdbx_description
1 polymer ?
#
loop_
_entity_poly.entity_id
_entity_poly.type
_entity_poly.pdbx_seq_one_letter_code
_entity_poly.pdbx_strand_id
1 'polypeptide(L)'
;MKKVLLFAISAVIILGLSSCGKKKAENFADIKAKYEGKTFANCDEYIEASTEIIDVYIATVKKAAEGDEAAKKEFEEFTTFMENFDGDEAKFQAECPEKLEAFEKEVEKKMEAVFPQLMTLMFGDMDLGEDFSWDEEEVAVDEEMTEEVAEEVAEEVVE
;
A
#
# COMPACT_ATOMS: atom_id res chain seq x y z
N MET A 1 -23.93 27.78 -44.08
CA MET A 1 -22.71 28.05 -43.27
C MET A 1 -23.04 27.81 -41.80
N LYS A 2 -22.25 26.96 -41.14
CA LYS A 2 -22.17 26.56 -39.70
C LYS A 2 -21.90 25.03 -39.71
N LYS A 3 -20.69 24.49 -39.92
CA LYS A 3 -19.42 24.62 -39.18
C LYS A 3 -19.64 24.64 -37.66
N VAL A 4 -19.04 23.83 -36.80
CA VAL A 4 -18.07 22.71 -36.84
C VAL A 4 -18.20 22.08 -35.44
N LEU A 5 -18.19 20.75 -35.33
CA LEU A 5 -17.97 20.01 -34.08
C LEU A 5 -16.64 20.43 -33.43
N LEU A 6 -16.63 20.85 -32.16
CA LEU A 6 -15.44 20.74 -31.31
C LEU A 6 -15.80 20.41 -29.86
N PHE A 7 -15.13 19.37 -29.39
CA PHE A 7 -14.99 18.79 -28.07
C PHE A 7 -14.59 19.78 -26.96
N ALA A 8 -14.64 19.27 -25.72
CA ALA A 8 -14.01 19.75 -24.50
C ALA A 8 -14.91 20.68 -23.66
N ILE A 9 -15.06 20.51 -22.34
CA ILE A 9 -14.12 19.99 -21.34
C ILE A 9 -14.96 19.31 -20.25
N SER A 10 -14.77 18.00 -20.06
CA SER A 10 -15.06 17.34 -18.78
C SER A 10 -14.10 17.96 -17.76
N ALA A 11 -14.57 18.97 -17.04
CA ALA A 11 -13.90 19.49 -15.87
C ALA A 11 -14.02 18.42 -14.78
N VAL A 12 -13.15 17.41 -14.85
CA VAL A 12 -12.80 16.60 -13.70
C VAL A 12 -12.27 17.59 -12.68
N ILE A 13 -13.02 17.73 -11.61
CA ILE A 13 -12.72 18.58 -10.48
C ILE A 13 -11.46 18.00 -9.83
N ILE A 14 -10.28 18.44 -10.27
CA ILE A 14 -9.03 18.28 -9.53
C ILE A 14 -9.05 19.34 -8.41
N LEU A 15 -9.97 19.18 -7.46
CA LEU A 15 -9.90 19.87 -6.16
C LEU A 15 -9.13 18.97 -5.19
N GLY A 16 -7.87 18.70 -5.51
CA GLY A 16 -6.96 17.96 -4.63
C GLY A 16 -5.57 18.60 -4.48
N LEU A 17 -5.30 19.70 -5.18
CA LEU A 17 -3.99 20.36 -5.13
C LEU A 17 -4.14 21.76 -4.58
N SER A 18 -4.08 21.88 -3.26
CA SER A 18 -3.42 22.98 -2.54
C SER A 18 -3.74 22.86 -1.06
N SER A 19 -2.84 22.28 -0.27
CA SER A 19 -2.57 22.62 1.13
C SER A 19 -2.38 21.40 2.05
N CYS A 20 -1.28 20.67 1.87
CA CYS A 20 -0.50 20.24 3.03
C CYS A 20 0.96 20.46 2.68
N GLY A 21 1.61 21.35 3.42
CA GLY A 21 2.93 21.91 3.06
C GLY A 21 4.04 20.87 3.03
N LYS A 22 5.22 21.30 2.57
CA LYS A 22 6.50 20.57 2.53
C LYS A 22 7.01 20.04 3.89
N LYS A 23 6.16 19.93 4.92
CA LYS A 23 6.49 19.23 6.16
C LYS A 23 6.41 17.74 5.89
N LYS A 24 7.44 16.99 6.26
CA LYS A 24 7.34 15.53 6.38
C LYS A 24 6.23 15.17 7.38
N ALA A 25 5.50 14.10 7.10
CA ALA A 25 4.56 13.49 8.00
C ALA A 25 5.32 12.92 9.20
N GLU A 26 4.75 13.10 10.39
CA GLU A 26 5.39 12.65 11.64
C GLU A 26 4.64 11.45 12.25
N ASN A 27 3.41 11.17 11.79
CA ASN A 27 2.52 10.14 12.32
C ASN A 27 1.51 9.68 11.25
N PHE A 28 0.71 8.65 11.57
CA PHE A 28 -0.31 8.10 10.67
C PHE A 28 -1.35 9.14 10.23
N ALA A 29 -1.81 10.00 11.14
CA ALA A 29 -2.83 11.00 10.81
C ALA A 29 -2.33 11.99 9.73
N ASP A 30 -1.05 12.36 9.77
CA ASP A 30 -0.43 13.20 8.74
C ASP A 30 -0.37 12.46 7.38
N ILE A 31 -0.01 11.17 7.39
CA ILE A 31 0.02 10.33 6.19
C ILE A 31 -1.38 10.24 5.57
N LYS A 32 -2.36 9.86 6.38
CA LYS A 32 -3.75 9.75 5.94
C LYS A 32 -4.25 11.06 5.36
N ALA A 33 -4.07 12.18 6.05
CA ALA A 33 -4.50 13.49 5.57
C ALA A 33 -3.84 13.92 4.25
N LYS A 34 -2.62 13.43 3.95
CA LYS A 34 -1.87 13.79 2.74
C LYS A 34 -2.17 12.90 1.54
N TYR A 35 -2.41 11.61 1.77
CA TYR A 35 -2.39 10.59 0.72
C TYR A 35 -3.71 9.84 0.58
N GLU A 36 -4.66 9.97 1.52
CA GLU A 36 -5.99 9.36 1.40
C GLU A 36 -6.72 9.85 0.14
N GLY A 37 -7.11 8.90 -0.72
CA GLY A 37 -7.79 9.17 -2.00
C GLY A 37 -6.91 9.86 -3.05
N LYS A 38 -5.60 9.96 -2.83
CA LYS A 38 -4.68 10.57 -3.78
C LYS A 38 -4.30 9.56 -4.87
N THR A 39 -4.24 10.04 -6.11
CA THR A 39 -3.66 9.32 -7.24
C THR A 39 -2.33 9.95 -7.62
N PHE A 40 -1.35 9.13 -7.99
CA PHE A 40 -0.03 9.61 -8.36
C PHE A 40 0.06 9.83 -9.87
N ALA A 41 0.67 10.95 -10.27
CA ALA A 41 0.77 11.31 -11.69
C ALA A 41 1.93 10.60 -12.39
N ASN A 42 2.97 10.23 -11.65
CA ASN A 42 4.20 9.63 -12.16
C ASN A 42 4.91 8.84 -11.05
N CYS A 43 5.87 8.02 -11.47
CA CYS A 43 6.65 7.18 -10.56
C CYS A 43 7.45 7.95 -9.50
N ASP A 44 7.97 9.13 -9.83
CA ASP A 44 8.79 9.88 -8.86
C ASP A 44 7.91 10.38 -7.70
N GLU A 45 6.69 10.87 -7.99
CA GLU A 45 5.71 11.24 -6.97
C GLU A 45 5.23 10.05 -6.15
N TYR A 46 5.04 8.89 -6.77
CA TYR A 46 4.69 7.65 -6.09
C TYR A 46 5.82 7.23 -5.13
N ILE A 47 7.05 7.12 -5.64
CA ILE A 47 8.22 6.70 -4.84
C ILE A 47 8.47 7.67 -3.68
N GLU A 48 8.39 8.98 -3.89
CA GLU A 48 8.53 9.96 -2.80
C GLU A 48 7.46 9.78 -1.72
N ALA A 49 6.20 9.55 -2.11
CA ALA A 49 5.11 9.32 -1.19
C ALA A 49 5.27 7.99 -0.43
N SER A 50 5.54 6.90 -1.14
CA SER A 50 5.74 5.58 -0.56
C SER A 50 6.94 5.58 0.39
N THR A 51 8.02 6.29 0.07
CA THR A 51 9.15 6.49 0.98
C THR A 51 8.71 7.16 2.29
N GLU A 52 7.92 8.22 2.20
CA GLU A 52 7.43 8.93 3.39
C GLU A 52 6.46 8.08 4.22
N ILE A 53 5.56 7.33 3.56
CA ILE A 53 4.64 6.38 4.21
C ILE A 53 5.41 5.30 4.97
N ILE A 54 6.42 4.69 4.32
CA ILE A 54 7.23 3.61 4.90
C ILE A 54 8.08 4.13 6.06
N ASP A 55 8.69 5.30 5.94
CA ASP A 55 9.47 5.90 7.03
C ASP A 55 8.59 6.10 8.30
N VAL A 56 7.34 6.56 8.13
CA VAL A 56 6.40 6.71 9.26
C VAL A 56 5.92 5.36 9.78
N TYR A 57 5.59 4.42 8.89
CA TYR A 57 5.19 3.07 9.27
C TYR A 57 6.25 2.37 10.13
N ILE A 58 7.53 2.44 9.73
CA ILE A 58 8.67 1.90 10.48
C ILE A 58 8.77 2.55 11.86
N ALA A 59 8.55 3.86 11.95
CA ALA A 59 8.56 4.57 13.23
C ALA A 59 7.39 4.13 14.12
N THR A 60 6.22 3.87 13.55
CA THR A 60 5.05 3.34 14.25
C THR A 60 5.30 1.92 14.75
N VAL A 61 5.84 1.03 13.92
CA VAL A 61 6.23 -0.35 14.31
C VAL A 61 7.17 -0.33 15.51
N LYS A 62 8.22 0.50 15.47
CA LYS A 62 9.18 0.60 16.59
C LYS A 62 8.50 1.01 17.90
N LYS A 63 7.66 2.05 17.87
CA LYS A 63 6.92 2.51 19.06
C LYS A 63 5.92 1.46 19.56
N ALA A 64 5.21 0.82 18.64
CA ALA A 64 4.25 -0.23 18.97
C ALA A 64 4.93 -1.42 19.64
N ALA A 65 6.10 -1.84 19.13
CA ALA A 65 6.91 -2.91 19.70
C ALA A 65 7.51 -2.53 21.08
N GLU A 66 7.78 -1.25 21.32
CA GLU A 66 8.16 -0.73 22.65
C GLU A 66 6.97 -0.67 23.64
N GLY A 67 5.75 -0.99 23.19
CA GLY A 67 4.55 -1.07 24.02
C GLY A 67 3.66 0.18 24.00
N ASP A 68 3.85 1.09 23.03
CA ASP A 68 2.97 2.24 22.84
C ASP A 68 1.62 1.80 22.24
N GLU A 69 0.58 1.82 23.08
CA GLU A 69 -0.79 1.42 22.70
C GLU A 69 -1.40 2.34 21.61
N ALA A 70 -1.02 3.62 21.56
CA ALA A 70 -1.48 4.50 20.48
C ALA A 70 -0.83 4.10 19.15
N ALA A 71 0.46 3.77 19.18
CA ALA A 71 1.17 3.29 18.00
C ALA A 71 0.68 1.91 17.53
N LYS A 72 0.27 1.00 18.43
CA LYS A 72 -0.36 -0.27 18.06
C LYS A 72 -1.68 -0.05 17.30
N LYS A 73 -2.50 0.89 17.76
CA LYS A 73 -3.73 1.24 17.06
C LYS A 73 -3.44 1.89 15.70
N GLU A 74 -2.47 2.81 15.64
CA GLU A 74 -2.03 3.40 14.37
C GLU A 74 -1.49 2.35 13.40
N PHE A 75 -0.80 1.32 13.89
CA PHE A 75 -0.29 0.21 13.09
C PHE A 75 -1.43 -0.57 12.40
N GLU A 76 -2.51 -0.89 13.13
CA GLU A 76 -3.70 -1.55 12.56
C GLU A 76 -4.39 -0.69 11.49
N GLU A 77 -4.46 0.63 11.71
CA GLU A 77 -5.04 1.54 10.71
C GLU A 77 -4.12 1.73 9.50
N PHE A 78 -2.81 1.62 9.68
CA PHE A 78 -1.80 1.71 8.61
C PHE A 78 -1.90 0.57 7.61
N THR A 79 -2.08 -0.68 8.07
CA THR A 79 -2.20 -1.84 7.19
C THR A 79 -3.41 -1.71 6.27
N THR A 80 -4.58 -1.36 6.81
CA THR A 80 -5.78 -1.08 5.99
C THR A 80 -5.58 0.13 5.05
N PHE A 81 -4.80 1.12 5.46
CA PHE A 81 -4.52 2.27 4.61
C PHE A 81 -3.66 1.90 3.40
N MET A 82 -2.68 1.01 3.56
CA MET A 82 -1.79 0.57 2.49
C MET A 82 -2.53 -0.16 1.36
N GLU A 83 -3.57 -0.92 1.67
CA GLU A 83 -4.42 -1.62 0.69
C GLU A 83 -5.03 -0.67 -0.38
N ASN A 84 -5.15 0.62 -0.08
CA ASN A 84 -5.65 1.60 -1.05
C ASN A 84 -4.68 1.85 -2.22
N PHE A 85 -3.42 1.43 -2.11
CA PHE A 85 -2.36 1.70 -3.08
C PHE A 85 -1.92 0.49 -3.90
N ASP A 86 -2.43 -0.71 -3.63
CA ASP A 86 -2.06 -1.96 -4.33
C ASP A 86 -2.23 -1.84 -5.86
N GLY A 87 -3.28 -1.15 -6.30
CA GLY A 87 -3.53 -0.91 -7.73
C GLY A 87 -2.55 0.06 -8.41
N ASP A 88 -1.95 0.97 -7.64
CA ASP A 88 -0.98 1.94 -8.17
C ASP A 88 0.41 1.29 -8.33
N GLU A 89 0.78 0.36 -7.47
CA GLU A 89 2.06 -0.37 -7.55
C GLU A 89 2.18 -1.14 -8.87
N ALA A 90 1.19 -1.97 -9.21
CA ALA A 90 1.19 -2.75 -10.45
C ALA A 90 1.26 -1.85 -11.71
N LYS A 91 0.60 -0.69 -11.66
CA LYS A 91 0.67 0.31 -12.73
C LYS A 91 2.08 0.86 -12.89
N PHE A 92 2.72 1.29 -11.80
CA PHE A 92 4.05 1.89 -11.85
C PHE A 92 5.16 0.86 -12.10
N GLN A 93 4.96 -0.40 -11.72
CA GLN A 93 5.87 -1.50 -12.07
C GLN A 93 5.97 -1.68 -13.59
N ALA A 94 4.85 -1.48 -14.31
CA ALA A 94 4.85 -1.49 -15.77
C ALA A 94 5.44 -0.21 -16.40
N GLU A 95 5.24 0.96 -15.77
CA GLU A 95 5.71 2.25 -16.30
C GLU A 95 7.21 2.53 -16.07
N CYS A 96 7.76 2.10 -14.93
CA CYS A 96 9.13 2.43 -14.51
C CYS A 96 9.81 1.32 -13.68
N PRO A 97 9.93 0.10 -14.24
CA PRO A 97 10.39 -1.08 -13.50
C PRO A 97 11.75 -0.88 -12.81
N GLU A 98 12.73 -0.26 -13.48
CA GLU A 98 14.08 -0.07 -12.90
C GLU A 98 14.07 0.85 -11.67
N LYS A 99 13.20 1.87 -11.64
CA LYS A 99 13.10 2.78 -10.48
C LYS A 99 12.38 2.10 -9.32
N LEU A 100 11.36 1.31 -9.63
CA LEU A 100 10.59 0.59 -8.62
C LEU A 100 11.43 -0.53 -8.00
N GLU A 101 12.18 -1.30 -8.80
CA GLU A 101 13.08 -2.34 -8.30
C GLU A 101 14.17 -1.76 -7.36
N ALA A 102 14.71 -0.58 -7.70
CA ALA A 102 15.67 0.10 -6.83
C ALA A 102 15.03 0.58 -5.52
N PHE A 103 13.77 1.03 -5.59
CA PHE A 103 12.98 1.43 -4.42
C PHE A 103 12.62 0.22 -3.54
N GLU A 104 12.11 -0.87 -4.12
CA GLU A 104 11.80 -2.13 -3.44
C GLU A 104 13.01 -2.65 -2.66
N LYS A 105 14.20 -2.68 -3.28
CA LYS A 105 15.46 -3.06 -2.60
C LYS A 105 15.85 -2.13 -1.46
N GLU A 106 15.47 -0.86 -1.50
CA GLU A 106 15.68 0.06 -0.37
C GLU A 106 14.68 -0.21 0.75
N VAL A 107 13.41 -0.41 0.39
CA VAL A 107 12.32 -0.72 1.32
C VAL A 107 12.59 -2.03 2.03
N GLU A 108 12.98 -3.08 1.31
CA GLU A 108 13.33 -4.39 1.85
C GLU A 108 14.39 -4.27 2.95
N LYS A 109 15.49 -3.57 2.70
CA LYS A 109 16.54 -3.34 3.72
C LYS A 109 16.03 -2.60 4.94
N LYS A 110 15.12 -1.63 4.75
CA LYS A 110 14.51 -0.89 5.87
C LYS A 110 13.55 -1.78 6.66
N MET A 111 12.80 -2.64 5.98
CA MET A 111 11.83 -3.55 6.56
C MET A 111 12.50 -4.72 7.28
N GLU A 112 13.57 -5.29 6.73
CA GLU A 112 14.41 -6.33 7.37
C GLU A 112 14.86 -5.90 8.77
N ALA A 113 15.25 -4.63 8.92
CA ALA A 113 15.69 -4.07 10.20
C ALA A 113 14.58 -3.98 11.27
N VAL A 114 13.30 -3.93 10.87
CA VAL A 114 12.15 -3.94 11.78
C VAL A 114 11.34 -5.22 11.72
N PHE A 115 11.74 -6.18 10.88
CA PHE A 115 11.01 -7.41 10.65
C PHE A 115 10.74 -8.20 11.93
N PRO A 116 11.72 -8.39 12.85
CA PRO A 116 11.44 -9.09 14.11
C PRO A 116 10.34 -8.41 14.93
N GLN A 117 10.35 -7.08 14.98
CA GLN A 117 9.36 -6.29 15.72
C GLN A 117 7.98 -6.37 15.06
N LEU A 118 7.95 -6.31 13.73
CA LEU A 118 6.74 -6.47 12.95
C LEU A 118 6.10 -7.84 13.18
N MET A 119 6.91 -8.91 13.17
CA MET A 119 6.44 -10.27 13.41
C MET A 119 5.88 -10.43 14.83
N THR A 120 6.56 -9.89 15.84
CA THR A 120 6.03 -9.85 17.20
C THR A 120 4.72 -9.06 17.31
N LEU A 121 4.55 -7.98 16.53
CA LEU A 121 3.29 -7.22 16.53
C LEU A 121 2.13 -7.97 15.88
N MET A 122 2.38 -8.64 14.74
CA MET A 122 1.32 -9.35 14.00
C MET A 122 0.95 -10.69 14.63
N PHE A 123 1.93 -11.42 15.16
CA PHE A 123 1.76 -12.79 15.64
C PHE A 123 1.90 -12.92 17.17
N GLY A 124 2.23 -11.84 17.88
CA GLY A 124 2.51 -11.90 19.31
C GLY A 124 3.79 -12.68 19.62
N ASP A 125 3.90 -13.20 20.85
CA ASP A 125 4.94 -14.16 21.25
C ASP A 125 4.67 -15.58 20.71
N MET A 126 4.06 -15.71 19.52
CA MET A 126 4.04 -16.99 18.83
C MET A 126 5.47 -17.28 18.38
N ASP A 127 6.04 -18.40 18.85
CA ASP A 127 7.35 -18.91 18.46
C ASP A 127 7.27 -19.36 17.00
N LEU A 128 7.37 -18.38 16.10
CA LEU A 128 7.64 -18.59 14.69
C LEU A 128 9.12 -18.95 14.66
N GLY A 129 9.41 -20.25 14.83
CA GLY A 129 10.78 -20.77 14.90
C GLY A 129 11.66 -20.26 13.74
N GLU A 130 12.98 -20.48 13.83
CA GLU A 130 14.03 -19.99 12.91
C GLU A 130 13.81 -20.26 11.39
N ASP A 131 12.70 -20.87 11.00
CA ASP A 131 12.29 -21.27 9.65
C ASP A 131 11.39 -20.25 8.93
N PHE A 132 11.03 -19.12 9.55
CA PHE A 132 10.33 -18.03 8.83
C PHE A 132 11.36 -17.14 8.11
N SER A 133 12.04 -17.69 7.11
CA SER A 133 12.72 -16.89 6.09
C SER A 133 11.66 -16.37 5.12
N TRP A 134 11.64 -15.06 4.91
CA TRP A 134 11.03 -14.51 3.72
C TRP A 134 11.99 -14.80 2.57
N ASP A 135 12.06 -16.07 2.15
CA ASP A 135 12.79 -16.43 0.94
C ASP A 135 12.12 -15.64 -0.21
N GLU A 136 12.93 -14.91 -0.99
CA GLU A 136 12.51 -14.13 -2.18
C GLU A 136 11.80 -14.99 -3.25
N GLU A 137 11.63 -16.29 -3.02
CA GLU A 137 11.01 -17.25 -3.93
C GLU A 137 9.64 -17.67 -3.36
N GLU A 138 8.58 -17.25 -4.07
CA GLU A 138 7.18 -17.68 -3.95
C GLU A 138 6.23 -16.82 -3.09
N VAL A 139 5.96 -15.60 -3.55
CA VAL A 139 4.55 -15.23 -3.76
C VAL A 139 4.15 -15.70 -5.16
N ALA A 140 4.17 -17.02 -5.36
CA ALA A 140 3.28 -17.61 -6.34
C ALA A 140 1.88 -17.36 -5.76
N VAL A 141 1.23 -16.28 -6.22
CA VAL A 141 -0.23 -16.22 -6.19
C VAL A 141 -0.65 -17.52 -6.85
N ASP A 142 -1.14 -18.46 -6.04
CA ASP A 142 -1.64 -19.74 -6.51
C ASP A 142 -2.76 -19.43 -7.51
N GLU A 143 -2.38 -19.48 -8.79
CA GLU A 143 -3.22 -19.29 -9.97
C GLU A 143 -4.13 -20.53 -10.17
N GLU A 144 -4.43 -21.29 -9.11
CA GLU A 144 -5.33 -22.45 -9.10
C GLU A 144 -6.66 -22.23 -8.35
N MET A 145 -6.96 -21.01 -7.86
CA MET A 145 -8.31 -20.66 -7.38
C MET A 145 -9.26 -20.22 -8.51
N THR A 146 -9.25 -20.90 -9.67
CA THR A 146 -10.14 -20.57 -10.81
C THR A 146 -11.06 -21.69 -11.33
N GLU A 147 -11.26 -22.82 -10.65
CA GLU A 147 -12.25 -23.80 -11.17
C GLU A 147 -13.23 -24.47 -10.19
N GLU A 148 -13.14 -24.29 -8.86
CA GLU A 148 -14.04 -25.01 -7.92
C GLU A 148 -15.08 -24.14 -7.18
N VAL A 149 -15.34 -22.92 -7.63
CA VAL A 149 -16.47 -22.08 -7.12
C VAL A 149 -17.46 -21.73 -8.25
N ALA A 150 -17.73 -22.70 -9.12
CA ALA A 150 -18.72 -22.58 -10.20
C ALA A 150 -19.87 -23.59 -10.13
N GLU A 151 -19.95 -24.46 -9.11
CA GLU A 151 -20.98 -25.52 -9.05
C GLU A 151 -21.97 -25.45 -7.86
N GLU A 152 -21.94 -24.41 -7.02
CA GLU A 152 -22.83 -24.31 -5.85
C GLU A 152 -23.81 -23.11 -5.92
N VAL A 153 -24.03 -22.50 -7.09
CA VAL A 153 -25.07 -21.45 -7.31
C VAL A 153 -25.96 -21.79 -8.51
N ALA A 154 -26.26 -23.08 -8.71
CA ALA A 154 -27.16 -23.56 -9.75
C ALA A 154 -28.28 -24.47 -9.22
N GLU A 155 -28.64 -24.37 -7.93
CA GLU A 155 -29.77 -25.12 -7.36
C GLU A 155 -30.62 -24.30 -6.37
N GLU A 156 -30.95 -23.05 -6.69
CA GLU A 156 -32.12 -22.37 -6.09
C GLU A 156 -32.80 -21.43 -7.09
N VAL A 157 -33.09 -21.92 -8.30
CA VAL A 157 -34.08 -21.30 -9.20
C VAL A 157 -34.96 -22.39 -9.82
N VAL A 158 -35.62 -23.22 -9.00
CA VAL A 158 -36.87 -23.88 -9.39
C VAL A 158 -37.67 -24.21 -8.12
N GLU A 159 -38.65 -23.39 -7.77
CA GLU A 159 -40.05 -23.79 -7.47
C GLU A 159 -40.98 -22.59 -7.68
#